data_AF-A0A5C7SMA4-F1
#
_entry.id   AF-A0A5C7SMA4-F1
#
_cell.length_a   1.000
_cell.length_b   1.000
_cell.length_c   1.000
_cell.angle_alpha   90.00
_cell.angle_beta   90.00
_cell.angle_gamma   90.00
#
_symmetry.space_group_name_H-M   'P 1'
#
loop_
_entity.id
_entity.type
_entity.pdbx_description
1 polymer ?
#
loop_
_entity_poly.entity_id
_entity_poly.type
_entity_poly.pdbx_seq_one_letter_code
_entity_poly.pdbx_strand_id
1 'polypeptide(L)'
;MSGPFAAWAPTYQNLGYWPRPVKPGTKSPPMRGWQLPDVEQGKSAISQWIRKFGEFGIGLVMGSPVGDGTSLGALDVDRDEYHELARNRRVWLARLSRRRSARLVPTILGKPYHSQLFDPRPASLKY
;
A
#
# COMPACT_ATOMS: atom_id res chain seq x y z
N MET A 1 -12.02 -23.88 12.78
CA MET A 1 -10.87 -23.10 12.28
C MET A 1 -11.43 -22.00 11.40
N SER A 2 -10.96 -20.76 11.51
CA SER A 2 -11.34 -19.69 10.59
C SER A 2 -10.47 -19.77 9.33
N GLY A 3 -11.05 -19.75 8.15
CA GLY A 3 -10.28 -19.79 6.91
C GLY A 3 -9.48 -18.51 6.61
N PRO A 4 -8.75 -18.48 5.47
CA PRO A 4 -7.69 -17.51 5.23
C PRO A 4 -8.16 -16.05 5.28
N PHE A 5 -9.30 -15.73 4.66
CA PHE A 5 -9.81 -14.37 4.68
C PHE A 5 -10.21 -13.92 6.09
N ALA A 6 -10.93 -14.75 6.84
CA ALA A 6 -11.33 -14.43 8.21
C ALA A 6 -10.11 -14.26 9.14
N ALA A 7 -9.07 -15.07 8.95
CA ALA A 7 -7.86 -15.02 9.76
C ALA A 7 -7.06 -13.72 9.55
N TRP A 8 -6.92 -13.26 8.30
CA TRP A 8 -5.96 -12.20 7.95
C TRP A 8 -6.57 -10.84 7.66
N ALA A 9 -7.84 -10.77 7.24
CA ALA A 9 -8.47 -9.50 6.87
C ALA A 9 -8.42 -8.43 7.99
N PRO A 10 -8.68 -8.75 9.28
CA PRO A 10 -8.60 -7.76 10.36
C PRO A 10 -7.20 -7.17 10.49
N THR A 11 -6.15 -7.99 10.39
CA THR A 11 -4.76 -7.55 10.49
C THR A 11 -4.40 -6.58 9.36
N TYR A 12 -4.73 -6.92 8.12
CA TYR A 12 -4.47 -6.03 6.98
C TYR A 12 -5.27 -4.73 7.06
N GLN A 13 -6.53 -4.80 7.49
CA GLN A 13 -7.36 -3.61 7.67
C GLN A 13 -6.79 -2.67 8.74
N ASN A 14 -6.33 -3.22 9.88
CA ASN A 14 -5.71 -2.44 10.95
C ASN A 14 -4.41 -1.73 10.51
N LEU A 15 -3.72 -2.29 9.51
CA LEU A 15 -2.54 -1.69 8.89
C LEU A 15 -2.88 -0.67 7.78
N GLY A 16 -4.18 -0.41 7.52
CA GLY A 16 -4.63 0.53 6.50
C GLY A 16 -4.73 -0.05 5.08
N TYR A 17 -4.45 -1.34 4.90
CA TYR A 17 -4.65 -2.04 3.64
C TYR A 17 -6.11 -2.37 3.41
N TRP A 18 -6.47 -2.66 2.16
CA TRP A 18 -7.84 -2.94 1.74
C TRP A 18 -7.98 -4.41 1.30
N PRO A 19 -8.28 -5.34 2.23
CA PRO A 19 -8.35 -6.76 1.92
C PRO A 19 -9.68 -7.14 1.25
N ARG A 20 -9.64 -8.06 0.27
CA ARG A 20 -10.80 -8.61 -0.43
C ARG A 20 -10.78 -10.13 -0.39
N PRO A 21 -11.93 -10.79 -0.19
CA PRO A 21 -11.99 -12.25 -0.28
C PRO A 21 -11.84 -12.66 -1.75
N VAL A 22 -11.16 -13.78 -2.00
CA VAL A 22 -10.93 -14.34 -3.34
C VAL A 22 -11.57 -15.72 -3.40
N LYS A 23 -12.49 -15.91 -4.34
CA LYS A 23 -13.27 -17.16 -4.44
C LYS A 23 -12.32 -18.36 -4.70
N PRO A 24 -12.43 -19.47 -3.93
CA PRO A 24 -11.61 -20.66 -4.12
C PRO A 24 -11.65 -21.18 -5.55
N GLY A 25 -10.50 -21.64 -6.05
CA GLY A 25 -10.35 -22.12 -7.43
C GLY A 25 -10.43 -21.02 -8.51
N THR A 26 -10.49 -19.75 -8.11
CA THR A 26 -10.53 -18.60 -9.02
C THR A 26 -9.53 -17.54 -8.57
N LYS A 27 -9.29 -16.53 -9.42
CA LYS A 27 -8.52 -15.33 -9.07
C LYS A 27 -9.41 -14.09 -8.92
N SER A 28 -10.69 -14.26 -8.59
CA SER A 28 -11.68 -13.18 -8.59
C SER A 28 -12.37 -12.97 -7.24
N PRO A 29 -12.53 -11.72 -6.77
CA PRO A 29 -13.41 -11.41 -5.66
C PRO A 29 -14.90 -11.67 -6.00
N PRO A 30 -15.73 -12.12 -5.03
CA PRO A 30 -17.13 -12.46 -5.27
C PRO A 30 -18.07 -11.25 -5.37
N MET A 31 -17.58 -10.03 -5.13
CA MET A 31 -18.36 -8.79 -5.15
C MET A 31 -17.97 -7.88 -6.33
N ARG A 32 -18.93 -7.08 -6.80
CA ARG A 32 -18.68 -5.97 -7.72
C ARG A 32 -18.02 -4.81 -6.98
N GLY A 33 -17.32 -3.93 -7.70
CA GLY A 33 -16.69 -2.75 -7.12
C GLY A 33 -15.58 -3.08 -6.12
N TRP A 34 -14.98 -4.27 -6.19
CA TRP A 34 -13.95 -4.71 -5.25
C TRP A 34 -12.70 -3.83 -5.26
N GLN A 35 -12.46 -3.10 -6.36
CA GLN A 35 -11.33 -2.19 -6.54
C GLN A 35 -11.48 -0.86 -5.78
N LEU A 36 -12.67 -0.55 -5.25
CA LEU A 36 -12.90 0.72 -4.56
C LEU A 36 -12.23 0.70 -3.17
N PRO A 37 -11.73 1.86 -2.70
CA PRO A 37 -11.21 2.04 -1.34
C PRO A 37 -12.19 1.58 -0.25
N ASP A 38 -11.67 1.15 0.90
CA ASP A 38 -12.52 0.71 2.03
C ASP A 38 -13.51 1.79 2.50
N VAL A 39 -13.13 3.08 2.40
CA VAL A 39 -14.00 4.20 2.76
C VAL A 39 -15.28 4.25 1.90
N GLU A 40 -15.21 3.76 0.66
CA GLU A 40 -16.34 3.73 -0.28
C GLU A 40 -17.17 2.44 -0.14
N GLN A 41 -16.62 1.39 0.48
CA GLN A 41 -17.33 0.12 0.72
C GLN A 41 -18.31 0.22 1.90
N GLY A 42 -18.09 1.17 2.80
CA GLY A 42 -18.88 1.37 4.01
C GLY A 42 -18.29 0.68 5.24
N LYS A 43 -18.54 1.26 6.42
CA LYS A 43 -17.88 0.92 7.70
C LYS A 43 -18.01 -0.55 8.12
N SER A 44 -19.07 -1.23 7.68
CA SER A 44 -19.37 -2.62 8.09
C SER A 44 -19.06 -3.66 7.02
N ALA A 45 -18.51 -3.26 5.87
CA ALA A 45 -18.31 -4.16 4.72
C ALA A 45 -17.39 -5.33 5.06
N ILE A 46 -16.24 -5.06 5.68
CA ILE A 46 -15.27 -6.10 6.06
C ILE A 46 -15.88 -7.11 7.02
N SER A 47 -16.57 -6.66 8.07
CA SER A 47 -17.24 -7.57 9.02
C SER A 47 -18.30 -8.43 8.35
N GLN A 48 -19.02 -7.90 7.35
CA GLN A 48 -19.98 -8.69 6.57
C GLN A 48 -19.26 -9.72 5.67
N TRP A 49 -18.16 -9.33 5.04
CA TRP A 49 -17.38 -10.23 4.19
C TRP A 49 -16.69 -11.33 5.00
N ILE A 50 -16.18 -11.05 6.19
CA ILE A 50 -15.61 -12.07 7.09
C ILE A 50 -16.67 -13.12 7.42
N ARG A 51 -17.90 -12.70 7.75
CA ARG A 51 -19.00 -13.63 8.01
C ARG A 51 -19.41 -14.46 6.79
N LYS A 52 -19.42 -13.86 5.59
CA LYS A 52 -19.94 -14.50 4.37
C LYS A 52 -18.88 -15.30 3.59
N PHE A 53 -17.63 -14.86 3.66
CA PHE A 53 -16.52 -15.32 2.81
C PHE A 53 -15.28 -15.65 3.64
N GLY A 54 -15.41 -15.93 4.94
CA GLY A 54 -14.28 -16.19 5.84
C GLY A 54 -13.35 -17.30 5.37
N GLU A 55 -13.90 -18.32 4.71
CA GLU A 55 -13.18 -19.47 4.17
C GLU A 55 -12.50 -19.21 2.81
N PHE A 56 -12.65 -18.01 2.25
CA PHE A 56 -12.09 -17.68 0.95
C PHE A 56 -10.59 -17.36 1.06
N GLY A 57 -9.90 -17.31 -0.08
CA GLY A 57 -8.57 -16.72 -0.14
C GLY A 57 -8.62 -15.21 0.15
N ILE A 58 -7.46 -14.58 0.23
CA ILE A 58 -7.34 -13.14 0.46
C ILE A 58 -6.52 -12.49 -0.65
N GLY A 59 -6.95 -11.31 -1.10
CA GLY A 59 -6.18 -10.41 -1.94
C GLY A 59 -6.17 -9.01 -1.33
N LEU A 60 -5.19 -8.20 -1.70
CA LEU A 60 -5.10 -6.79 -1.31
C LEU A 60 -5.32 -5.91 -2.55
N VAL A 61 -6.11 -4.85 -2.38
CA VAL A 61 -6.29 -3.86 -3.45
C VAL A 61 -5.01 -3.01 -3.55
N MET A 62 -4.32 -3.09 -4.69
CA MET A 62 -3.20 -2.21 -5.00
C MET A 62 -3.64 -0.73 -4.95
N GLY A 63 -2.71 0.15 -4.60
CA GLY A 63 -3.00 1.56 -4.38
C GLY A 63 -3.50 1.88 -2.98
N SER A 64 -3.74 0.89 -2.12
CA SER A 64 -4.03 1.12 -0.70
C SER A 64 -2.84 1.83 -0.02
N PRO A 65 -3.08 2.77 0.90
CA PRO A 65 -2.03 3.56 1.52
C PRO A 65 -1.14 2.72 2.45
N VAL A 66 0.16 3.05 2.52
CA VAL A 66 1.14 2.42 3.44
C VAL A 66 1.45 3.33 4.66
N GLY A 67 0.91 4.55 4.67
CA GLY A 67 0.98 5.50 5.80
C GLY A 67 2.04 6.59 5.68
N ASP A 68 3.03 6.43 4.80
CA ASP A 68 4.13 7.39 4.55
C ASP A 68 3.92 8.24 3.27
N GLY A 69 2.68 8.29 2.78
CA GLY A 69 2.34 8.92 1.50
C GLY A 69 2.59 8.03 0.28
N THR A 70 3.17 6.84 0.46
CA THR A 70 3.26 5.82 -0.59
C THR A 70 2.03 4.90 -0.58
N SER A 71 1.90 4.11 -1.65
CA SER A 71 0.82 3.15 -1.82
C SER A 71 1.33 1.77 -2.18
N LEU A 72 0.54 0.75 -1.86
CA LEU A 72 0.83 -0.64 -2.12
C LEU A 72 0.92 -0.86 -3.64
N GLY A 73 2.07 -1.35 -4.10
CA GLY A 73 2.27 -1.89 -5.44
C GLY A 73 2.64 -3.36 -5.37
N ALA A 74 2.43 -4.07 -6.47
CA ALA A 74 2.93 -5.42 -6.66
C ALA A 74 3.81 -5.45 -7.92
N LEU A 75 4.95 -6.14 -7.82
CA LEU A 75 5.80 -6.51 -8.94
C LEU A 75 5.77 -8.03 -9.02
N ASP A 76 5.02 -8.55 -9.98
CA ASP A 76 4.92 -9.98 -10.24
C ASP A 76 6.08 -10.40 -11.15
N VAL A 77 6.86 -11.38 -10.71
CA VAL A 77 8.08 -11.82 -11.40
C VAL A 77 7.91 -13.28 -11.77
N ASP A 78 7.68 -13.54 -13.05
CA ASP A 78 7.40 -14.90 -13.54
C ASP A 78 8.63 -15.82 -13.57
N ARG A 79 9.85 -15.24 -13.55
CA ARG A 79 11.11 -15.98 -13.62
C ARG A 79 11.99 -15.71 -12.42
N ASP A 80 12.31 -16.77 -11.70
CA ASP A 80 13.11 -16.71 -10.47
C ASP A 80 14.47 -16.04 -10.68
N GLU A 81 15.09 -16.21 -11.85
CA GLU A 81 16.35 -15.56 -12.23
C GLU A 81 16.31 -14.03 -12.20
N TYR A 82 15.12 -13.42 -12.24
CA TYR A 82 14.92 -11.97 -12.15
C TYR A 82 14.46 -11.50 -10.77
N HIS A 83 14.24 -12.40 -9.81
CA HIS A 83 13.74 -12.04 -8.47
C HIS A 83 14.69 -11.09 -7.73
N GLU A 84 15.98 -11.37 -7.70
CA GLU A 84 16.97 -10.50 -7.02
C GLU A 84 17.11 -9.13 -7.70
N LEU A 85 16.93 -9.08 -9.03
CA LEU A 85 16.91 -7.83 -9.76
C LEU A 85 15.67 -6.99 -9.41
N ALA A 86 14.51 -7.64 -9.27
CA ALA A 86 13.25 -7.01 -8.89
C ALA A 86 13.29 -6.47 -7.45
N ARG A 87 13.85 -7.25 -6.51
CA ARG A 87 13.96 -6.90 -5.08
C ARG A 87 14.75 -5.61 -4.84
N ASN A 88 15.80 -5.37 -5.64
CA ASN A 88 16.69 -4.23 -5.46
C ASN A 88 16.18 -2.92 -6.09
N ARG A 89 14.99 -2.91 -6.72
CA ARG A 89 14.41 -1.68 -7.27
C ARG A 89 13.58 -0.93 -6.23
N ARG A 90 14.03 0.26 -5.84
CA ARG A 90 13.15 1.32 -5.30
C ARG A 90 12.32 1.91 -6.45
N VAL A 91 11.11 1.42 -6.64
CA VAL A 91 10.21 1.96 -7.67
C VAL A 91 9.44 3.15 -7.09
N TRP A 92 9.82 4.37 -7.50
CA TRP A 92 9.02 5.58 -7.26
C TRP A 92 8.00 5.74 -8.39
N LEU A 93 6.78 5.23 -8.19
CA LEU A 93 5.67 5.54 -9.10
C LEU A 93 5.04 6.88 -8.68
N ALA A 94 5.61 7.98 -9.15
CA ALA A 94 4.97 9.29 -9.02
C ALA A 94 3.70 9.31 -9.88
N ARG A 95 2.55 9.46 -9.22
CA ARG A 95 1.25 9.66 -9.89
C ARG A 95 1.30 10.95 -10.71
N LEU A 96 1.42 10.83 -12.04
CA LEU A 96 1.15 11.92 -12.98
C LEU A 96 -0.36 12.24 -12.95
N SER A 97 -0.76 13.04 -11.96
CA SER A 97 -2.05 13.72 -11.98
C SER A 97 -2.08 14.67 -13.18
N ARG A 98 -2.99 14.41 -14.13
CA ARG A 98 -3.23 15.28 -15.28
C ARG A 98 -3.72 16.65 -14.80
N ARG A 99 -2.81 17.60 -14.61
CA ARG A 99 -3.06 19.04 -14.83
C ARG A 99 -1.95 19.58 -15.74
N ARG A 100 -2.38 20.33 -16.74
CA ARG A 100 -1.58 20.86 -17.86
C ARG A 100 -0.32 21.58 -17.36
N SER A 101 0.75 21.42 -18.15
CA SER A 101 2.04 22.13 -18.08
C SER A 101 2.91 21.90 -16.84
N ALA A 102 3.85 20.96 -16.94
CA ALA A 102 5.14 21.12 -16.30
C ALA A 102 6.22 20.51 -17.20
N ARG A 103 7.12 21.38 -17.64
CA ARG A 103 8.32 21.10 -18.42
C ARG A 103 9.22 20.16 -17.60
N LEU A 104 9.58 19.00 -18.15
CA LEU A 104 10.56 18.10 -17.55
C LEU A 104 11.94 18.79 -17.55
N VAL A 105 12.53 18.98 -16.39
CA VAL A 105 13.97 19.25 -16.24
C VAL A 105 14.55 18.06 -15.48
N PRO A 106 15.42 17.25 -16.10
CA PRO A 106 16.15 16.22 -15.38
C PRO A 106 17.37 16.88 -14.72
N THR A 107 17.37 16.99 -13.40
CA THR A 107 18.61 17.24 -12.65
C THR A 107 19.06 15.93 -12.03
N ILE A 108 20.00 15.28 -12.71
CA ILE A 108 20.75 14.13 -12.21
C ILE A 108 22.07 14.66 -11.62
N LEU A 109 22.46 14.05 -10.49
CA LEU A 109 23.78 14.04 -9.82
C LEU A 109 24.16 15.21 -8.89
N GLY A 110 24.00 14.95 -7.59
CA GLY A 110 25.16 14.71 -6.74
C GLY A 110 25.55 15.82 -5.77
N LYS A 111 25.27 15.63 -4.47
CA LYS A 111 26.17 16.00 -3.35
C LYS A 111 25.99 15.03 -2.17
N PRO A 112 27.07 14.64 -1.47
CA PRO A 112 26.99 13.77 -0.31
C PRO A 112 26.37 14.49 0.89
N TYR A 113 25.58 13.76 1.68
CA TYR A 113 25.07 14.21 2.97
C TYR A 113 26.24 14.46 3.92
N HIS A 114 26.48 15.72 4.28
CA HIS A 114 27.28 16.06 5.45
C HIS A 114 26.40 15.89 6.69
N SER A 115 26.84 15.02 7.59
CA SER A 115 26.41 14.94 8.98
C SER A 115 26.77 16.22 9.73
N GLN A 116 25.78 16.99 10.19
CA GLN A 116 25.89 17.94 11.30
C GLN A 116 24.68 17.69 12.20
N LEU A 117 24.88 16.94 13.28
CA LEU A 117 25.10 17.48 14.63
C LEU A 117 23.92 18.34 15.10
N PHE A 118 23.11 17.68 15.92
CA PHE A 118 22.13 18.23 16.84
C PHE A 118 22.78 19.34 17.68
N ASP A 119 22.27 20.57 17.58
CA ASP A 119 22.51 21.65 18.54
C ASP A 119 21.16 22.09 19.13
N PRO A 120 20.81 21.69 20.36
CA PRO A 120 19.63 22.20 21.04
C PRO A 120 20.03 23.42 21.88
N ARG A 121 19.73 24.63 21.39
CA ARG A 121 19.79 25.83 22.25
C ARG A 121 18.46 26.09 22.96
N PRO A 122 18.49 26.57 24.22
CA PRO A 122 17.36 26.48 25.14
C PRO A 122 16.44 27.71 25.11
N ALA A 123 15.24 27.50 25.63
CA ALA A 123 14.16 28.47 25.81
C ALA A 123 14.61 29.72 26.59
N SER A 124 14.26 30.89 26.06
CA SER A 124 14.40 32.17 26.74
C SER A 124 13.36 32.33 27.86
N LEU A 125 13.80 32.43 29.11
CA LEU A 125 13.05 33.07 30.20
C LEU A 125 13.19 34.59 30.07
N LYS A 126 12.06 35.31 30.16
CA LYS A 126 12.01 36.76 30.37
C LYS A 126 11.82 37.02 31.87
N TYR A 127 12.58 37.98 32.38
CA TYR A 127 12.45 38.58 33.72
C TYR A 127 11.12 39.32 33.88
#